data_AF-A0A5E8CM41-F1
#
_entry.id   AF-A0A5E8CM41-F1
#
_cell.length_a   1.000
_cell.length_b   1.000
_cell.length_c   1.000
_cell.angle_alpha   90.00
_cell.angle_beta   90.00
_cell.angle_gamma   90.00
#
_symmetry.space_group_name_H-M   'P 1'
#
loop_
_entity.id
_entity.type
_entity.pdbx_description
1 polymer ?
#
loop_
_entity_poly.entity_id
_entity_poly.type
_entity_poly.pdbx_seq_one_letter_code
_entity_poly.pdbx_strand_id
1 'polypeptide(L)'
;MPNWCNCTLILKAESNDDLTYFFEENKDENKLNLNFNRKVPTDNTNSLVDNQNIWGTGLNIDNQEFSITIKNKLLIYKFLTPYTPPILWVQKVSQIFDKIIFEIMYAEHGSNTGGNIKFISGKALSFRELNYSNYVWNYELDKKFILDKTIQYYDKNISQILINLRLPFYHNMLYLNRACEGFLPWELKHIIRKYIMLNLIKKEVKNFLKTRVNKQLLEKYLQNNWDLTCQELLDTNVLPLLHNKIIKVLQQKTSLTF
;
A
#
# COMPACT_ATOMS: atom_id res chain seq x y z
N MET A 1 2.62 17.27 21.55
CA MET A 1 3.19 17.29 20.18
C MET A 1 2.01 17.38 19.23
N PRO A 2 2.06 18.25 18.21
CA PRO A 2 1.01 18.28 17.19
C PRO A 2 0.97 16.94 16.47
N ASN A 3 -0.23 16.49 16.12
CA ASN A 3 -0.35 15.43 15.14
C ASN A 3 -0.12 16.04 13.75
N TRP A 4 0.60 15.33 12.89
CA TRP A 4 0.96 15.81 11.56
C TRP A 4 0.09 15.17 10.49
N CYS A 5 -0.40 16.00 9.58
CA CYS A 5 -1.14 15.61 8.40
C CYS A 5 -0.19 15.50 7.21
N ASN A 6 -0.04 14.29 6.68
CA ASN A 6 0.72 14.03 5.46
C ASN A 6 -0.06 14.60 4.28
N CYS A 7 0.51 15.57 3.58
CA CYS A 7 -0.11 16.19 2.43
C CYS A 7 0.71 15.93 1.16
N THR A 8 0.04 15.59 0.07
CA THR A 8 0.61 15.58 -1.28
C THR A 8 -0.21 16.49 -2.17
N LEU A 9 0.37 17.61 -2.60
CA LEU A 9 -0.25 18.54 -3.55
C LEU A 9 0.30 18.26 -4.96
N ILE A 10 -0.59 17.92 -5.88
CA ILE A 10 -0.29 17.62 -7.27
C ILE A 10 -0.91 18.72 -8.13
N LEU A 11 -0.09 19.34 -8.96
CA LEU A 11 -0.48 20.38 -9.90
C LEU A 11 -0.33 19.85 -11.31
N LYS A 12 -1.38 20.00 -12.12
CA LYS A 12 -1.40 19.57 -13.52
C LYS A 12 -1.78 20.76 -14.40
N ALA A 13 -0.98 21.04 -15.41
CA ALA A 13 -1.24 22.13 -16.35
C ALA A 13 -0.99 21.66 -17.79
N GLU A 14 -1.50 22.40 -18.77
CA GLU A 14 -1.17 22.12 -20.16
C GLU A 14 0.22 22.64 -20.54
N SER A 15 0.66 23.74 -19.92
CA SER A 15 1.97 24.34 -20.10
C SER A 15 2.86 24.18 -18.86
N ASN A 16 4.16 23.93 -19.07
CA ASN A 16 5.13 23.97 -17.97
C ASN A 16 5.37 25.41 -17.48
N ASP A 17 5.07 26.42 -18.30
CA ASP A 17 5.25 27.83 -17.93
C ASP A 17 4.28 28.21 -16.81
N ASP A 18 3.03 27.71 -16.86
CA ASP A 18 2.04 27.93 -15.80
C ASP A 18 2.51 27.31 -14.46
N LEU A 19 3.11 26.11 -14.50
CA LEU A 19 3.66 25.46 -13.30
C LEU A 19 4.90 26.17 -12.77
N THR A 20 5.76 26.66 -13.66
CA THR A 20 6.95 27.43 -13.30
C THR A 20 6.55 28.76 -12.67
N TYR A 21 5.56 29.45 -13.25
CA TYR A 21 5.01 30.67 -12.69
C TYR A 21 4.40 30.42 -11.31
N PHE A 22 3.58 29.37 -11.15
CA PHE A 22 3.06 28.98 -9.85
C PHE A 22 4.17 28.78 -8.82
N PHE A 23 5.22 28.02 -9.18
CA PHE A 23 6.33 27.69 -8.31
C PHE A 23 7.07 28.95 -7.84
N GLU A 24 7.43 29.83 -8.76
CA GLU A 24 8.16 31.07 -8.45
C GLU A 24 7.35 32.01 -7.55
N GLU A 25 6.03 32.07 -7.74
CA GLU A 25 5.16 32.97 -6.99
C GLU A 25 4.84 32.48 -5.57
N ASN A 26 4.90 31.16 -5.33
CA ASN A 26 4.51 30.55 -4.06
C ASN A 26 5.67 29.93 -3.26
N LYS A 27 6.89 29.92 -3.81
CA LYS A 27 8.07 29.52 -3.03
C LYS A 27 8.42 30.57 -1.98
N ASP A 28 9.04 30.11 -0.90
CA ASP A 28 9.68 30.98 0.08
C ASP A 28 10.90 31.69 -0.55
N GLU A 29 11.21 32.91 -0.13
CA GLU A 29 12.24 33.73 -0.80
C GLU A 29 13.64 33.12 -0.70
N ASN A 30 13.88 32.38 0.38
CA ASN A 30 15.18 31.78 0.69
C ASN A 30 15.16 30.24 0.64
N LYS A 31 14.04 29.62 0.25
CA LYS A 31 13.89 28.15 0.22
C LYS A 31 13.04 27.71 -0.96
N LEU A 32 13.25 26.48 -1.41
CA LEU A 32 12.41 25.85 -2.47
C LEU A 32 11.03 25.41 -1.95
N ASN A 33 10.70 25.79 -0.71
CA ASN A 33 9.54 25.31 0.02
C ASN A 33 8.31 26.14 -0.32
N LEU A 34 7.15 25.49 -0.38
CA LEU A 34 5.87 26.17 -0.57
C LEU A 34 5.59 27.06 0.65
N ASN A 35 5.13 28.29 0.45
CA ASN A 35 4.81 29.20 1.54
C ASN A 35 3.36 29.71 1.38
N PHE A 36 2.49 29.31 2.31
CA PHE A 36 1.06 29.65 2.23
C PHE A 36 0.78 31.15 2.27
N ASN A 37 1.67 31.93 2.90
CA ASN A 37 1.49 33.37 3.08
C ASN A 37 1.80 34.19 1.82
N ARG A 38 2.32 33.59 0.74
CA ARG A 38 2.68 34.31 -0.50
C ARG A 38 1.45 34.82 -1.24
N LYS A 39 0.57 33.91 -1.68
CA LYS A 39 -0.64 34.26 -2.46
C LYS A 39 -1.90 34.38 -1.65
N VAL A 40 -1.91 33.86 -0.43
CA VAL A 40 -3.03 33.97 0.49
C VAL A 40 -2.49 34.49 1.82
N PRO A 41 -2.09 35.77 1.90
CA PRO A 41 -1.51 36.33 3.11
C PRO A 41 -2.52 36.31 4.27
N THR A 42 -2.02 36.21 5.49
CA THR A 42 -2.79 36.43 6.72
C THR A 42 -2.25 37.64 7.47
N ASP A 43 -3.15 38.47 8.00
CA ASP A 43 -2.80 39.73 8.68
C ASP A 43 -2.01 39.49 9.98
N ASN A 44 -2.06 38.27 10.50
CA ASN A 44 -1.43 37.90 11.76
C ASN A 44 -0.92 36.46 11.71
N THR A 45 0.30 36.27 11.20
CA THR A 45 0.92 34.94 11.03
C THR A 45 1.00 34.11 12.31
N ASN A 46 0.88 34.75 13.48
CA ASN A 46 0.87 34.12 14.80
C ASN A 46 -0.52 33.71 15.32
N SER A 47 -1.60 34.10 14.63
CA SER A 47 -2.97 33.72 15.01
C SER A 47 -3.33 32.39 14.36
N LEU A 48 -3.22 31.30 15.15
CA LEU A 48 -3.61 29.95 14.71
C LEU A 48 -5.05 29.91 14.17
N VAL A 49 -5.95 30.66 14.80
CA VAL A 49 -7.38 30.69 14.44
C VAL A 49 -7.59 31.36 13.08
N ASP A 50 -6.94 32.50 12.83
CA ASP A 50 -7.07 33.20 11.56
C ASP A 50 -6.48 32.38 10.42
N ASN A 51 -5.30 31.80 10.63
CA ASN A 51 -4.68 30.90 9.67
C ASN A 51 -5.58 29.69 9.37
N GLN A 52 -6.20 29.09 10.39
CA GLN A 52 -7.10 27.95 10.18
C GLN A 52 -8.32 28.33 9.34
N ASN A 53 -8.90 29.50 9.57
CA ASN A 53 -10.04 30.01 8.79
C ASN A 53 -9.65 30.41 7.36
N ILE A 54 -8.40 30.80 7.12
CA ILE A 54 -7.94 31.28 5.81
C ILE A 54 -7.33 30.16 4.98
N TRP A 55 -6.48 29.33 5.58
CA TRP A 55 -5.72 28.26 4.93
C TRP A 55 -6.32 26.87 5.12
N GLY A 56 -7.11 26.66 6.16
CA GLY A 56 -7.60 25.33 6.57
C GLY A 56 -6.66 24.60 7.52
N THR A 57 -5.52 25.20 7.85
CA THR A 57 -4.54 24.70 8.85
C THR A 57 -3.97 25.88 9.64
N GLY A 58 -3.59 25.65 10.90
CA GLY A 58 -3.19 26.72 11.81
C GLY A 58 -1.78 27.29 11.56
N LEU A 59 -0.90 26.53 10.91
CA LEU A 59 0.48 26.95 10.63
C LEU A 59 0.84 26.67 9.17
N ASN A 60 1.93 27.29 8.73
CA ASN A 60 2.56 26.99 7.44
C ASN A 60 3.12 25.55 7.43
N ILE A 61 3.63 25.10 6.27
CA ILE A 61 4.21 23.77 6.13
C ILE A 61 5.40 23.53 7.08
N ASP A 62 5.56 22.29 7.53
CA ASP A 62 6.82 21.88 8.13
C ASP A 62 7.91 21.76 7.06
N ASN A 63 9.04 22.40 7.32
CA ASN A 63 10.19 22.42 6.42
C ASN A 63 11.06 21.16 6.53
N GLN A 64 10.86 20.31 7.55
CA GLN A 64 11.70 19.12 7.78
C GLN A 64 11.39 17.98 6.79
N GLU A 65 10.12 17.79 6.43
CA GLU A 65 9.67 16.70 5.55
C GLU A 65 9.03 17.26 4.27
N PHE A 66 9.80 18.08 3.55
CA PHE A 66 9.40 18.66 2.28
C PHE A 66 10.11 17.98 1.11
N SER A 67 9.35 17.61 0.07
CA SER A 67 9.94 17.25 -1.22
C SER A 67 9.12 17.81 -2.38
N ILE A 68 9.83 18.16 -3.45
CA ILE A 68 9.26 18.66 -4.69
C ILE A 68 9.73 17.79 -5.85
N THR A 69 8.84 17.47 -6.77
CA THR A 69 9.15 16.73 -8.00
C THR A 69 8.46 17.39 -9.17
N ILE A 70 9.24 17.75 -10.20
CA ILE A 70 8.72 18.27 -11.46
C ILE A 70 8.93 17.19 -12.52
N LYS A 71 7.84 16.74 -13.15
CA LYS A 71 7.90 15.71 -14.19
C LYS A 71 6.74 15.89 -15.17
N ASN A 72 7.03 16.11 -16.44
CA ASN A 72 6.07 16.10 -17.55
C ASN A 72 4.73 16.77 -17.23
N LYS A 73 4.69 18.11 -17.18
CA LYS A 73 3.47 18.88 -16.89
C LYS A 73 2.81 18.57 -15.54
N LEU A 74 3.59 17.98 -14.61
CA LEU A 74 3.21 17.75 -13.23
C LEU A 74 4.22 18.40 -12.32
N LEU A 75 3.72 19.05 -11.28
CA LEU A 75 4.48 19.55 -10.16
C LEU A 75 3.88 18.96 -8.89
N ILE A 76 4.67 18.19 -8.14
CA ILE A 76 4.22 17.43 -6.98
C ILE A 76 4.99 17.92 -5.77
N TYR A 77 4.26 18.33 -4.74
CA TYR A 77 4.78 18.65 -3.42
C TYR A 77 4.35 17.58 -2.44
N LYS A 78 5.26 17.16 -1.56
CA LYS A 78 4.94 16.40 -0.35
C LYS A 78 5.41 17.21 0.85
N PHE A 79 4.54 17.38 1.84
CA PHE A 79 4.80 18.19 3.02
C PHE A 79 3.90 17.78 4.18
N LEU A 80 4.21 18.27 5.38
CA LEU A 80 3.36 18.10 6.56
C LEU A 80 2.69 19.42 6.94
N THR A 81 1.46 19.33 7.42
CA THR A 81 0.77 20.42 8.13
C THR A 81 0.27 19.94 9.48
N PRO A 82 0.17 20.81 10.49
CA PRO A 82 -0.36 20.40 11.78
C PRO A 82 -1.87 20.18 11.70
N TYR A 83 -2.32 19.03 12.21
CA TYR A 83 -3.71 18.59 12.42
C TYR A 83 -4.60 18.44 11.18
N THR A 84 -4.57 19.39 10.23
CA THR A 84 -5.48 19.44 9.10
C THR A 84 -4.77 19.83 7.81
N PRO A 85 -5.26 19.36 6.65
CA PRO A 85 -4.74 19.76 5.35
C PRO A 85 -5.13 21.21 5.00
N PRO A 86 -4.32 21.92 4.20
CA PRO A 86 -4.55 23.31 3.79
C PRO A 86 -5.61 23.42 2.66
N ILE A 87 -6.78 22.80 2.81
CA ILE A 87 -7.79 22.71 1.74
C ILE A 87 -8.27 24.10 1.29
N LEU A 88 -8.55 25.00 2.23
CA LEU A 88 -9.03 26.36 1.92
C LEU A 88 -7.97 27.16 1.18
N TRP A 89 -6.69 26.99 1.54
CA TRP A 89 -5.58 27.59 0.81
C TRP A 89 -5.52 27.09 -0.62
N VAL A 90 -5.55 25.76 -0.83
CA VAL A 90 -5.51 25.16 -2.18
C VAL A 90 -6.68 25.65 -3.03
N GLN A 91 -7.88 25.74 -2.44
CA GLN A 91 -9.05 26.26 -3.13
C GLN A 91 -8.85 27.71 -3.58
N LYS A 92 -8.41 28.61 -2.69
CA LYS A 92 -8.16 30.02 -3.03
C LYS A 92 -7.08 30.17 -4.09
N VAL A 93 -5.98 29.45 -3.95
CA VAL A 93 -4.88 29.53 -4.92
C VAL A 93 -5.31 28.97 -6.28
N SER A 94 -6.15 27.93 -6.31
CA SER A 94 -6.72 27.44 -7.58
C SER A 94 -7.62 28.45 -8.30
N GLN A 95 -8.14 29.48 -7.62
CA GLN A 95 -8.86 30.60 -8.26
C GLN A 95 -7.90 31.53 -8.99
N ILE A 96 -6.72 31.75 -8.42
CA ILE A 96 -5.69 32.63 -8.98
C ILE A 96 -5.03 31.99 -10.21
N PHE A 97 -4.77 30.68 -10.14
CA PHE A 97 -4.16 29.91 -11.22
C PHE A 97 -5.22 29.02 -11.90
N ASP A 98 -6.16 29.67 -12.58
CA ASP A 98 -7.37 29.06 -13.13
C ASP A 98 -7.14 27.99 -14.21
N LYS A 99 -5.98 27.99 -14.87
CA LYS A 99 -5.54 26.99 -15.86
C LYS A 99 -4.90 25.74 -15.24
N ILE A 100 -4.60 25.75 -13.94
CA ILE A 100 -3.94 24.63 -13.26
C ILE A 100 -5.01 23.82 -12.53
N ILE A 101 -4.96 22.50 -12.70
CA ILE A 101 -5.74 21.56 -11.89
C ILE A 101 -4.94 21.24 -10.64
N PHE A 102 -5.53 21.52 -9.49
CA PHE A 102 -4.96 21.23 -8.18
C PHE A 102 -5.57 19.94 -7.66
N GLU A 103 -4.75 19.02 -7.16
CA GLU A 103 -5.18 17.81 -6.48
C GLU A 103 -4.44 17.73 -5.14
N ILE A 104 -5.15 17.87 -4.03
CA ILE A 104 -4.58 17.66 -2.70
C ILE A 104 -5.04 16.32 -2.16
N MET A 105 -4.05 15.49 -1.84
CA MET A 105 -4.22 14.23 -1.13
C MET A 105 -3.72 14.43 0.29
N TYR A 106 -4.45 13.91 1.28
CA TYR A 106 -4.07 14.10 2.68
C TYR A 106 -4.42 12.89 3.55
N ALA A 107 -3.67 12.73 4.63
CA ALA A 107 -3.95 11.74 5.67
C ALA A 107 -3.40 12.19 7.02
N GLU A 108 -4.20 12.06 8.07
CA GLU A 108 -3.82 12.37 9.44
C GLU A 108 -4.18 11.21 10.36
N HIS A 109 -3.17 10.63 11.02
CA HIS A 109 -3.31 9.39 11.76
C HIS A 109 -4.13 9.56 13.05
N GLY A 110 -3.92 10.62 13.82
CA GLY A 110 -4.52 10.84 15.12
C GLY A 110 -6.05 11.01 15.10
N SER A 111 -6.60 11.59 14.04
CA SER A 111 -8.05 11.70 13.79
C SER A 111 -8.60 10.60 12.87
N ASN A 112 -7.73 9.70 12.39
CA ASN A 112 -8.06 8.67 11.41
C ASN A 112 -8.74 9.24 10.15
N THR A 113 -8.27 10.40 9.67
CA THR A 113 -8.84 11.07 8.50
C THR A 113 -7.91 10.99 7.30
N GLY A 114 -8.49 11.02 6.11
CA GLY A 114 -7.75 11.12 4.87
C GLY A 114 -8.68 11.41 3.70
N GLY A 115 -8.09 11.63 2.53
CA GLY A 115 -8.89 11.88 1.35
C GLY A 115 -8.12 12.48 0.20
N ASN A 116 -8.86 12.81 -0.85
CA ASN A 116 -8.34 13.58 -1.95
C ASN A 116 -9.41 14.51 -2.52
N ILE A 117 -8.98 15.72 -2.89
CA ILE A 117 -9.84 16.76 -3.44
C ILE A 117 -9.16 17.36 -4.66
N LYS A 118 -9.93 17.54 -5.74
CA LYS A 118 -9.48 18.22 -6.95
C LYS A 118 -10.16 19.56 -7.09
N PHE A 119 -9.40 20.59 -7.43
CA PHE A 119 -9.90 21.93 -7.71
C PHE A 119 -9.45 22.40 -9.10
N ILE A 120 -10.32 23.19 -9.74
CA ILE A 120 -9.99 24.03 -10.88
C ILE A 120 -10.73 25.36 -10.71
N SER A 121 -10.04 26.48 -10.89
CA SER A 121 -10.63 27.82 -10.78
C SER A 121 -11.45 28.02 -9.48
N GLY A 122 -10.98 27.46 -8.35
CA GLY A 122 -11.64 27.52 -7.05
C GLY A 122 -12.82 26.59 -6.81
N LYS A 123 -13.21 25.79 -7.80
CA LYS A 123 -14.34 24.87 -7.71
C LYS A 123 -13.84 23.45 -7.53
N ALA A 124 -14.43 22.74 -6.57
CA ALA A 124 -14.15 21.32 -6.37
C ALA A 124 -14.71 20.51 -7.55
N LEU A 125 -13.84 19.77 -8.25
CA LEU A 125 -14.21 18.84 -9.32
C LEU A 125 -14.56 17.46 -8.78
N SER A 126 -13.85 17.02 -7.74
CA SER A 126 -14.09 15.73 -7.10
C SER A 126 -13.64 15.79 -5.66
N PHE A 127 -14.37 15.08 -4.80
CA PHE A 127 -14.09 14.97 -3.38
C PHE A 127 -14.26 13.51 -2.96
N ARG A 128 -13.29 12.98 -2.23
CA ARG A 128 -13.38 11.65 -1.65
C ARG A 128 -12.73 11.66 -0.28
N GLU A 129 -13.54 11.40 0.73
CA GLU A 129 -13.07 11.11 2.08
C GLU A 129 -12.68 9.63 2.20
N LEU A 130 -11.64 9.40 2.97
CA LEU A 130 -11.12 8.11 3.37
C LEU A 130 -10.81 8.19 4.86
N ASN A 131 -10.74 7.05 5.53
CA ASN A 131 -10.02 6.99 6.79
C ASN A 131 -8.51 6.87 6.50
N TYR A 132 -7.66 7.11 7.51
CA TYR A 132 -6.20 7.09 7.36
C TYR A 132 -5.72 5.76 6.77
N SER A 133 -6.26 4.65 7.26
CA SER A 133 -5.84 3.32 6.82
C SER A 133 -6.17 3.03 5.35
N ASN A 134 -7.36 3.43 4.90
CA ASN A 134 -7.73 3.31 3.49
C ASN A 134 -6.85 4.21 2.61
N TYR A 135 -6.41 5.36 3.11
CA TYR A 135 -5.47 6.21 2.39
C TYR A 135 -4.12 5.51 2.21
N VAL A 136 -3.52 5.04 3.31
CA VAL A 136 -2.24 4.33 3.31
C VAL A 136 -2.29 3.14 2.35
N TRP A 137 -3.35 2.33 2.43
CA TRP A 137 -3.54 1.19 1.53
C TRP A 137 -3.63 1.58 0.06
N ASN A 138 -4.33 2.68 -0.26
CA ASN A 138 -4.59 3.04 -1.65
C ASN A 138 -3.43 3.79 -2.31
N TYR A 139 -2.65 4.57 -1.55
CA TYR A 139 -1.76 5.56 -2.13
C TYR A 139 -0.31 5.50 -1.65
N GLU A 140 -0.04 5.07 -0.41
CA GLU A 140 1.33 5.05 0.11
C GLU A 140 2.00 3.69 -0.01
N LEU A 141 1.24 2.62 0.16
CA LEU A 141 1.79 1.27 0.11
C LEU A 141 2.11 0.84 -1.32
N ASP A 142 3.37 0.47 -1.54
CA ASP A 142 3.76 -0.31 -2.71
C ASP A 142 3.17 -1.72 -2.59
N LYS A 143 1.95 -1.88 -3.11
CA LYS A 143 1.20 -3.14 -3.11
C LYS A 143 2.01 -4.27 -3.73
N LYS A 144 2.85 -3.98 -4.72
CA LYS A 144 3.70 -4.99 -5.36
C LYS A 144 4.80 -5.44 -4.41
N PHE A 145 5.48 -4.50 -3.75
CA PHE A 145 6.48 -4.83 -2.74
C PHE A 145 5.90 -5.69 -1.60
N ILE A 146 4.74 -5.29 -1.06
CA ILE A 146 4.07 -6.07 0.00
C ILE A 146 3.75 -7.47 -0.50
N LEU A 147 3.12 -7.58 -1.67
CA LEU A 147 2.78 -8.86 -2.27
C LEU A 147 4.02 -9.74 -2.46
N ASP A 148 5.11 -9.19 -2.99
CA ASP A 148 6.36 -9.90 -3.20
C ASP A 148 6.98 -10.38 -1.88
N LYS A 149 6.97 -9.55 -0.83
CA LYS A 149 7.43 -9.94 0.51
C LYS A 149 6.57 -11.02 1.14
N THR A 150 5.25 -10.91 1.01
CA THR A 150 4.31 -11.94 1.45
C THR A 150 4.55 -13.26 0.73
N ILE A 151 4.75 -13.23 -0.59
CA ILE A 151 5.09 -14.42 -1.38
C ILE A 151 6.41 -15.04 -0.91
N GLN A 152 7.48 -14.25 -0.77
CA GLN A 152 8.77 -14.74 -0.29
C GLN A 152 8.66 -15.42 1.07
N TYR A 153 7.87 -14.84 1.98
CA TYR A 153 7.59 -15.45 3.28
C TYR A 153 6.90 -16.81 3.14
N TYR A 154 5.85 -16.91 2.33
CA TYR A 154 5.15 -18.18 2.11
C TYR A 154 6.01 -19.21 1.37
N ASP A 155 6.75 -18.82 0.34
CA ASP A 155 7.65 -19.72 -0.41
C ASP A 155 8.72 -20.33 0.50
N LYS A 156 9.30 -19.52 1.41
CA LYS A 156 10.25 -20.00 2.42
C LYS A 156 9.60 -21.04 3.35
N ASN A 157 8.39 -20.76 3.83
CA ASN A 157 7.67 -21.67 4.73
C ASN A 157 7.21 -22.96 4.02
N ILE A 158 6.71 -22.87 2.79
CA ILE A 158 6.33 -24.04 1.97
C ILE A 158 7.56 -24.89 1.70
N SER A 159 8.69 -24.28 1.35
CA SER A 159 9.95 -25.02 1.15
C SER A 159 10.37 -25.77 2.41
N GLN A 160 10.22 -25.16 3.58
CA GLN A 160 10.49 -25.83 4.86
C GLN A 160 9.52 -26.99 5.15
N ILE A 161 8.23 -26.83 4.84
CA ILE A 161 7.24 -27.92 4.97
C ILE A 161 7.60 -29.09 4.06
N LEU A 162 7.99 -28.80 2.81
CA LEU A 162 8.41 -29.83 1.85
C LEU A 162 9.66 -30.57 2.32
N ILE A 163 10.63 -29.87 2.92
CA ILE A 163 11.81 -30.48 3.55
C ILE A 163 11.37 -31.41 4.69
N ASN A 164 10.51 -30.93 5.58
CA ASN A 164 10.02 -31.72 6.73
C ASN A 164 9.21 -32.94 6.28
N LEU A 165 8.55 -32.87 5.11
CA LEU A 165 7.80 -33.95 4.50
C LEU A 165 8.67 -35.02 3.81
N ARG A 166 9.95 -34.73 3.51
CA ARG A 166 10.83 -35.70 2.83
C ARG A 166 11.01 -36.99 3.62
N LEU A 167 11.21 -36.88 4.94
CA LEU A 167 11.42 -38.03 5.83
C LEU A 167 10.18 -38.93 5.93
N PRO A 168 8.98 -38.42 6.28
CA PRO A 168 7.76 -39.21 6.27
C PRO A 168 7.44 -39.82 4.90
N PHE A 169 7.70 -39.09 3.81
CA PHE A 169 7.55 -39.62 2.46
C PHE A 169 8.50 -40.80 2.22
N TYR A 170 9.78 -40.65 2.56
CA TYR A 170 10.79 -41.70 2.40
C TYR A 170 10.45 -42.97 3.20
N HIS A 171 9.96 -42.83 4.44
CA HIS A 171 9.52 -43.96 5.26
C HIS A 171 8.32 -44.70 4.66
N ASN A 172 7.28 -43.98 4.23
CA ASN A 172 6.13 -44.59 3.56
C ASN A 172 6.54 -45.28 2.25
N MET A 173 7.53 -44.72 1.56
CA MET A 173 8.07 -45.28 0.32
C MET A 173 8.87 -46.56 0.53
N LEU A 174 9.71 -46.62 1.56
CA LEU A 174 10.41 -47.84 1.94
C LEU A 174 9.41 -48.95 2.31
N TYR A 175 8.35 -48.61 3.03
CA TYR A 175 7.31 -49.56 3.41
C TYR A 175 6.57 -50.12 2.19
N LEU A 176 6.15 -49.26 1.26
CA LEU A 176 5.51 -49.68 0.01
C LEU A 176 6.44 -50.51 -0.87
N ASN A 177 7.71 -50.14 -0.98
CA ASN A 177 8.67 -50.92 -1.76
C ASN A 177 8.85 -52.32 -1.20
N ARG A 178 8.93 -52.47 0.12
CA ARG A 178 8.98 -53.78 0.80
C ARG A 178 7.68 -54.57 0.66
N ALA A 179 6.53 -53.91 0.82
CA ALA A 179 5.22 -54.57 0.75
C ALA A 179 4.84 -54.99 -0.69
N CYS A 180 5.40 -54.33 -1.70
CA CYS A 180 5.07 -54.55 -3.11
C CYS A 180 6.26 -55.12 -3.93
N GLU A 181 7.29 -55.63 -3.26
CA GLU A 181 8.45 -56.23 -3.90
C GLU A 181 8.01 -57.49 -4.66
N GLY A 182 8.26 -57.54 -5.97
CA GLY A 182 7.84 -58.65 -6.85
C GLY A 182 6.40 -58.62 -7.40
N PHE A 183 5.47 -57.85 -6.84
CA PHE A 183 4.03 -57.95 -7.20
C PHE A 183 3.50 -56.85 -8.13
N LEU A 184 4.15 -55.69 -8.21
CA LEU A 184 3.66 -54.53 -8.96
C LEU A 184 4.65 -54.08 -10.04
N PRO A 185 4.21 -53.87 -11.29
CA PRO A 185 4.99 -53.21 -12.34
C PRO A 185 5.52 -51.85 -11.90
N TRP A 186 6.68 -51.47 -12.42
CA TRP A 186 7.37 -50.24 -12.01
C TRP A 186 6.56 -48.97 -12.30
N GLU A 187 5.79 -48.97 -13.39
CA GLU A 187 4.91 -47.88 -13.81
C GLU A 187 3.80 -47.61 -12.78
N LEU A 188 3.20 -48.67 -12.25
CA LEU A 188 2.18 -48.60 -11.20
C LEU A 188 2.78 -48.12 -9.87
N LYS A 189 3.97 -48.61 -9.51
CA LYS A 189 4.73 -48.10 -8.34
C LYS A 189 5.02 -46.61 -8.48
N HIS A 190 5.31 -46.14 -9.69
CA HIS A 190 5.55 -44.74 -9.98
C HIS A 190 4.29 -43.85 -9.85
N ILE A 191 3.14 -44.33 -10.30
CA ILE A 191 1.86 -43.62 -10.16
C ILE A 191 1.46 -43.52 -8.68
N ILE A 192 1.56 -44.61 -7.93
CA ILE A 192 1.25 -44.66 -6.49
C ILE A 192 2.18 -43.71 -5.70
N ARG A 193 3.47 -43.66 -6.05
CA ARG A 193 4.45 -42.69 -5.50
C ARG A 193 3.98 -41.24 -5.64
N LYS A 194 3.60 -40.85 -6.85
CA LYS A 194 3.13 -39.49 -7.15
C LYS A 194 1.86 -39.15 -6.37
N TYR A 195 0.92 -40.07 -6.30
CA TYR A 195 -0.34 -39.88 -5.59
C TYR A 195 -0.14 -39.67 -4.07
N ILE A 196 0.72 -40.48 -3.44
CA ILE A 196 1.02 -40.35 -2.00
C ILE A 196 1.73 -39.04 -1.69
N MET A 197 2.70 -38.64 -2.54
CA MET A 197 3.40 -37.38 -2.39
C MET A 197 2.44 -36.19 -2.45
N LEU A 198 1.56 -36.17 -3.45
CA LEU A 198 0.55 -35.12 -3.62
C LEU A 198 -0.42 -35.04 -2.45
N ASN A 199 -0.87 -36.19 -1.92
CA ASN A 199 -1.78 -36.21 -0.78
C ASN A 199 -1.13 -35.73 0.53
N LEU A 200 0.14 -36.09 0.77
CA LEU A 200 0.90 -35.61 1.94
C LEU A 200 1.14 -34.09 1.84
N ILE A 201 1.53 -33.59 0.67
CA ILE A 201 1.69 -32.14 0.43
C ILE A 201 0.35 -31.43 0.65
N LYS A 202 -0.75 -31.94 0.09
CA LYS A 202 -2.08 -31.33 0.24
C LYS A 202 -2.54 -31.31 1.70
N LYS A 203 -2.28 -32.37 2.47
CA LYS A 203 -2.61 -32.45 3.90
C LYS A 203 -1.81 -31.44 4.72
N GLU A 204 -0.49 -31.37 4.52
CA GLU A 204 0.36 -30.45 5.28
C GLU A 204 0.18 -28.99 4.87
N VAL A 205 -0.04 -28.69 3.59
CA VAL A 205 -0.41 -27.34 3.16
C VAL A 205 -1.75 -26.93 3.79
N LYS A 206 -2.76 -27.82 3.80
CA LYS A 206 -4.01 -27.56 4.52
C LYS A 206 -3.81 -27.36 6.02
N ASN A 207 -2.96 -28.17 6.66
CA ASN A 207 -2.64 -28.03 8.07
C ASN A 207 -1.88 -26.73 8.37
N PHE A 208 -0.90 -26.36 7.54
CA PHE A 208 -0.16 -25.11 7.66
C PHE A 208 -1.08 -23.90 7.49
N LEU A 209 -1.97 -23.92 6.48
CA LEU A 209 -3.00 -22.89 6.31
C LEU A 209 -3.99 -22.86 7.48
N LYS A 210 -4.27 -23.98 8.14
CA LYS A 210 -5.15 -24.02 9.33
C LYS A 210 -4.46 -23.61 10.63
N THR A 211 -3.17 -23.86 10.78
CA THR A 211 -2.44 -23.74 12.06
C THR A 211 -1.55 -22.50 12.14
N ARG A 212 -0.99 -22.03 11.02
CA ARG A 212 -0.01 -20.91 10.98
C ARG A 212 -0.46 -19.69 10.19
N VAL A 213 -1.43 -19.82 9.30
CA VAL A 213 -2.31 -18.67 9.02
C VAL A 213 -3.27 -18.59 10.20
N ASN A 214 -2.72 -18.19 11.35
CA ASN A 214 -3.57 -17.88 12.48
C ASN A 214 -4.29 -16.60 12.09
N LYS A 215 -5.54 -16.79 11.65
CA LYS A 215 -6.44 -15.72 11.25
C LYS A 215 -6.38 -14.56 12.26
N GLN A 216 -6.40 -14.88 13.55
CA GLN A 216 -6.28 -13.90 14.64
C GLN A 216 -4.92 -13.19 14.72
N LEU A 217 -3.82 -13.83 14.33
CA LEU A 217 -2.47 -13.24 14.42
C LEU A 217 -2.16 -12.35 13.21
N LEU A 218 -2.67 -12.72 12.03
CA LEU A 218 -2.68 -11.86 10.84
C LEU A 218 -3.64 -10.69 11.04
N GLU A 219 -4.84 -10.93 11.59
CA GLU A 219 -5.77 -9.89 12.02
C GLU A 219 -5.11 -8.97 13.05
N LYS A 220 -4.45 -9.49 14.08
CA LYS A 220 -3.76 -8.69 15.09
C LYS A 220 -2.58 -7.90 14.51
N TYR A 221 -1.81 -8.45 13.57
CA TYR A 221 -0.74 -7.72 12.88
C TYR A 221 -1.30 -6.58 12.03
N LEU A 222 -2.35 -6.85 11.24
CA LEU A 222 -2.98 -5.84 10.38
C LEU A 222 -3.79 -4.81 11.18
N GLN A 223 -4.37 -5.20 12.32
CA GLN A 223 -5.06 -4.32 13.27
C GLN A 223 -4.06 -3.44 14.03
N ASN A 224 -2.90 -3.98 14.43
CA ASN A 224 -1.84 -3.22 15.08
C ASN A 224 -1.06 -2.29 14.13
N ASN A 225 -1.03 -2.57 12.82
CA ASN A 225 -0.27 -1.76 11.88
C ASN A 225 -1.15 -0.85 11.02
N TRP A 226 -2.39 -1.25 10.69
CA TRP A 226 -3.18 -0.60 9.64
C TRP A 226 -4.66 -0.34 9.99
N ASP A 227 -5.12 -0.46 11.24
CA ASP A 227 -6.46 0.00 11.70
C ASP A 227 -7.66 -0.30 10.76
N LEU A 228 -7.60 -1.41 10.02
CA LEU A 228 -8.61 -1.87 9.05
C LEU A 228 -9.27 -3.14 9.57
N THR A 229 -10.59 -3.20 9.51
CA THR A 229 -11.31 -4.47 9.62
C THR A 229 -11.02 -5.31 8.38
N CYS A 230 -10.07 -6.24 8.55
CA CYS A 230 -9.33 -6.96 7.51
C CYS A 230 -10.14 -7.92 6.63
N GLN A 231 -11.39 -8.19 6.97
CA GLN A 231 -12.06 -9.40 6.49
C GLN A 231 -12.35 -9.35 4.99
N GLU A 232 -13.00 -8.30 4.48
CA GLU A 232 -13.32 -8.21 3.05
C GLU A 232 -12.07 -8.15 2.18
N LEU A 233 -11.05 -7.41 2.62
CA LEU A 233 -9.86 -7.15 1.82
C LEU A 233 -8.97 -8.40 1.71
N LEU A 234 -8.86 -9.19 2.79
CA LEU A 234 -8.21 -10.50 2.78
C LEU A 234 -8.98 -11.50 1.90
N ASP A 235 -10.30 -11.56 2.06
CA ASP A 235 -11.13 -12.57 1.41
C ASP A 235 -11.31 -12.31 -0.10
N THR A 236 -11.49 -11.05 -0.52
CA THR A 236 -11.71 -10.72 -1.94
C THR A 236 -10.43 -10.54 -2.75
N ASN A 237 -9.34 -10.04 -2.16
CA ASN A 237 -8.18 -9.60 -2.96
C ASN A 237 -6.93 -10.46 -2.75
N VAL A 238 -6.63 -10.87 -1.51
CA VAL A 238 -5.33 -11.48 -1.18
C VAL A 238 -5.36 -13.01 -1.25
N LEU A 239 -6.38 -13.63 -0.64
CA LEU A 239 -6.51 -15.10 -0.60
C LEU A 239 -6.67 -15.74 -2.00
N PRO A 240 -7.47 -15.20 -2.93
CA PRO A 240 -7.60 -15.78 -4.27
C PRO A 240 -6.28 -15.75 -5.06
N LEU A 241 -5.50 -14.67 -4.93
CA LEU A 241 -4.21 -14.51 -5.61
C LEU A 241 -3.15 -15.48 -5.07
N LEU A 242 -3.06 -15.62 -3.74
CA LEU A 242 -2.18 -16.60 -3.10
C LEU A 242 -2.55 -18.03 -3.50
N HIS A 243 -3.84 -18.36 -3.47
CA HIS A 243 -4.33 -19.69 -3.85
C HIS A 243 -3.96 -20.04 -5.31
N ASN A 244 -4.23 -19.14 -6.26
CA ASN A 244 -3.90 -19.35 -7.67
C ASN A 244 -2.39 -19.49 -7.92
N LYS A 245 -1.56 -18.73 -7.20
CA LYS A 245 -0.10 -18.78 -7.37
C LYS A 245 0.51 -20.04 -6.74
N ILE A 246 0.02 -20.47 -5.58
CA ILE A 246 0.40 -21.77 -4.96
C ILE A 246 0.04 -22.93 -5.90
N ILE A 247 -1.17 -22.92 -6.49
CA ILE A 247 -1.57 -23.93 -7.48
C ILE A 247 -0.59 -23.95 -8.66
N LYS A 248 -0.24 -22.78 -9.22
CA LYS A 248 0.72 -22.68 -10.33
C LYS A 248 2.11 -23.19 -9.96
N VAL A 249 2.63 -22.85 -8.78
CA VAL A 249 3.95 -23.32 -8.32
C VAL A 249 3.95 -24.83 -8.11
N LEU A 250 2.87 -25.37 -7.54
CA LEU A 250 2.71 -26.82 -7.38
C LEU A 250 2.65 -27.51 -8.74
N GLN A 251 1.86 -26.99 -9.69
CA GLN A 251 1.77 -27.50 -11.05
C GLN A 251 3.13 -27.47 -11.77
N GLN A 252 3.84 -26.34 -11.70
CA GLN A 252 5.16 -26.15 -12.31
C GLN A 252 6.20 -27.12 -11.73
N LYS A 253 6.24 -27.28 -10.40
CA LYS A 253 7.18 -28.22 -9.77
C LYS A 253 6.80 -29.68 -9.99
N THR A 254 5.52 -30.00 -10.16
CA THR A 254 5.10 -31.34 -10.59
C THR A 254 5.42 -31.61 -12.07
N SER A 255 5.53 -30.58 -12.91
CA SER A 255 5.94 -30.69 -14.31
C SER A 255 7.46 -30.58 -14.53
N LEU A 256 8.24 -30.06 -13.57
CA LEU A 256 9.67 -29.76 -13.71
C LEU A 256 10.64 -30.70 -12.96
N THR A 257 10.19 -31.86 -12.47
CA THR A 257 11.12 -32.91 -12.06
C THR A 257 10.68 -34.28 -12.56
N PHE A 258 11.19 -34.62 -13.74
CA PHE A 258 11.87 -35.90 -13.98
C PHE A 258 13.34 -35.61 -14.21
#